data_AF-A0A699YPT2-F1
#
_entry.id   AF-A0A699YPT2-F1
#
_cell.length_a   1.000
_cell.length_b   1.000
_cell.length_c   1.000
_cell.angle_alpha   90.00
_cell.angle_beta   90.00
_cell.angle_gamma   90.00
#
_symmetry.space_group_name_H-M   'P 1'
#
loop_
_entity.id
_entity.type
_entity.pdbx_description
1 polymer ?
#
loop_
_entity_poly.entity_id
_entity_poly.type
_entity_poly.pdbx_seq_one_letter_code
_entity_poly.pdbx_strand_id
1 'polypeptide(L)'
;MFNIGGGPSGGAAPGAIVSITVSSCGSSFDTILAVACNDIKGPGSFLTDDDDPTCIQNPSNSRIDTTLVANATYYIILKGFAGAQGPFRLSVTQQVTLY
;
A
#
# COMPACT_ATOMS: atom_id res chain seq x y z
N MET A 1 11.37 -0.96 -1.41
CA MET A 1 11.22 -2.18 -0.59
C MET A 1 10.95 -1.71 0.82
N PHE A 2 9.85 -2.13 1.43
CA PHE A 2 9.57 -1.80 2.83
C PHE A 2 9.34 -3.09 3.60
N ASN A 3 9.99 -3.20 4.75
CA ASN A 3 9.72 -4.28 5.69
C ASN A 3 8.65 -3.79 6.65
N ILE A 4 7.56 -4.52 6.79
CA ILE A 4 6.57 -4.24 7.83
C ILE A 4 7.14 -4.80 9.13
N GLY A 5 8.07 -4.05 9.71
CA GLY A 5 8.58 -4.25 11.05
C GLY A 5 7.53 -3.74 12.04
N GLY A 6 7.15 -4.61 12.98
CA GLY A 6 6.22 -4.21 14.03
C GLY A 6 6.75 -2.99 14.79
N GLY A 7 5.88 -2.02 15.04
CA GLY A 7 6.20 -0.77 15.72
C GLY A 7 6.77 -0.94 17.13
N PRO A 8 7.20 0.16 17.80
CA PRO A 8 8.13 0.15 18.93
C PRO A 8 7.61 -0.42 20.26
N SER A 9 6.50 -1.16 20.31
CA SER A 9 5.94 -1.67 21.57
C SER A 9 5.36 -3.09 21.52
N GLY A 10 5.70 -3.89 20.50
CA GLY A 10 5.24 -5.28 20.45
C GLY A 10 5.31 -5.83 19.03
N GLY A 11 6.52 -6.10 18.56
CA GLY A 11 6.74 -6.66 17.23
C GLY A 11 5.82 -7.85 16.99
N ALA A 12 4.95 -7.73 15.99
CA ALA A 12 4.03 -8.80 15.64
C ALA A 12 4.84 -10.09 15.40
N ALA A 13 4.44 -11.17 16.07
CA ALA A 13 5.15 -12.45 15.97
C ALA A 13 5.28 -12.88 14.49
N PRO A 14 6.34 -13.58 14.10
CA PRO A 14 6.44 -14.16 12.75
C PRO A 14 5.16 -14.93 12.39
N GLY A 15 4.55 -14.61 11.25
CA GLY A 15 3.27 -15.20 10.82
C GLY A 15 2.01 -14.47 11.31
N ALA A 16 2.14 -13.40 12.10
CA ALA A 16 1.00 -12.57 12.47
C ALA A 16 0.41 -11.85 11.24
N ILE A 17 -0.91 -11.73 11.20
CA ILE A 17 -1.62 -10.96 10.18
C ILE A 17 -1.83 -9.53 10.71
N VAL A 18 -1.42 -8.54 9.94
CA VAL A 18 -1.51 -7.10 10.28
C VAL A 18 -2.32 -6.34 9.24
N SER A 19 -3.16 -5.40 9.68
CA SER A 19 -3.93 -4.54 8.80
C SER A 19 -3.08 -3.37 8.31
N ILE A 20 -3.02 -3.19 6.99
CA ILE A 20 -2.20 -2.19 6.31
C ILE A 20 -3.08 -1.38 5.37
N THR A 21 -2.91 -0.06 5.38
CA THR A 21 -3.39 0.84 4.33
C THR A 21 -2.19 1.35 3.54
N VAL A 22 -2.22 1.17 2.21
CA VAL A 22 -1.33 1.85 1.27
C VAL A 22 -2.14 2.90 0.53
N SER A 23 -1.71 4.15 0.50
CA SER A 23 -2.49 5.23 -0.11
C SER A 23 -1.60 6.20 -0.87
N SER A 24 -2.08 6.63 -2.04
CA SER A 24 -1.51 7.73 -2.81
C SER A 24 -2.29 9.03 -2.70
N CYS A 25 -3.31 9.10 -1.82
CA CYS A 25 -4.16 10.28 -1.65
C CYS A 25 -3.33 11.56 -1.38
N GLY A 26 -3.58 12.58 -2.20
CA GLY A 26 -2.85 13.85 -2.18
C GLY A 26 -1.73 13.92 -3.22
N SER A 27 -1.66 12.96 -4.14
CA SER A 27 -0.83 13.04 -5.34
C SER A 27 -1.44 14.02 -6.34
N SER A 28 -0.59 14.73 -7.09
CA SER A 28 -1.05 15.77 -8.02
C SER A 28 -1.56 15.24 -9.37
N PHE A 29 -1.61 13.92 -9.53
CA PHE A 29 -1.97 13.23 -10.76
C PHE A 29 -2.76 11.97 -10.44
N ASP A 30 -3.43 11.42 -11.45
CA ASP A 30 -4.18 10.17 -11.40
C ASP A 30 -3.21 8.98 -11.22
N THR A 31 -3.41 8.19 -10.16
CA THR A 31 -2.46 7.13 -9.78
C THR A 31 -3.04 5.74 -9.99
N ILE A 32 -2.16 4.76 -10.16
CA ILE A 32 -2.46 3.34 -10.05
C ILE A 32 -1.52 2.75 -9.00
N LEU A 33 -2.07 2.08 -8.00
CA LEU A 33 -1.32 1.33 -6.98
C LEU A 33 -1.37 -0.17 -7.24
N ALA A 34 -0.26 -0.85 -6.94
CA ALA A 34 -0.24 -2.29 -6.79
C ALA A 34 0.62 -2.74 -5.60
N VAL A 35 0.18 -3.77 -4.88
CA VAL A 35 0.93 -4.45 -3.82
C VAL A 35 1.22 -5.89 -4.25
N ALA A 36 2.49 -6.27 -4.26
CA ALA A 36 2.97 -7.60 -4.66
C ALA A 36 3.68 -8.31 -3.50
N CYS A 37 3.56 -9.63 -3.44
CA CYS A 37 4.27 -10.49 -2.49
C CYS A 37 5.36 -11.32 -3.19
N ASN A 38 6.42 -11.64 -2.43
CA ASN A 38 7.34 -12.76 -2.60
C ASN A 38 8.25 -12.82 -3.85
N ASP A 39 7.95 -12.17 -4.97
CA ASP A 39 8.89 -11.89 -6.06
C ASP A 39 8.21 -10.99 -7.11
N ILE A 40 8.90 -10.01 -7.69
CA ILE A 40 8.38 -9.21 -8.83
C ILE A 40 8.39 -10.05 -10.13
N LYS A 41 8.98 -11.25 -10.13
CA LYS A 41 9.30 -12.07 -11.31
C LYS A 41 8.11 -12.75 -12.02
N GLY A 42 6.86 -12.54 -11.62
CA GLY A 42 5.71 -13.10 -12.35
C GLY A 42 4.36 -12.56 -11.89
N PRO A 43 3.24 -12.90 -12.57
CA PRO A 43 1.88 -12.55 -12.14
C PRO A 43 1.49 -13.35 -10.89
N GLY A 44 2.15 -13.07 -9.76
CA GLY A 44 1.59 -13.31 -8.44
C GLY A 44 0.42 -12.35 -8.22
N SER A 45 -0.52 -12.72 -7.36
CA SER A 45 -1.73 -11.94 -7.07
C SER A 45 -1.39 -10.54 -6.58
N PHE A 46 -1.42 -9.57 -7.50
CA PHE A 46 -1.33 -8.16 -7.15
C PHE A 46 -2.67 -7.75 -6.53
N LEU A 47 -2.59 -7.05 -5.41
CA LEU A 47 -3.69 -6.17 -5.01
C LEU A 47 -3.51 -4.89 -5.81
N THR A 48 -4.53 -4.44 -6.53
CA THR A 48 -4.43 -3.24 -7.38
C THR A 48 -5.60 -2.32 -7.12
N ASP A 49 -5.36 -1.03 -7.28
CA ASP A 49 -6.39 0.00 -7.23
C ASP A 49 -6.00 1.15 -8.16
N ASP A 50 -6.97 1.72 -8.88
CA ASP A 50 -6.77 2.84 -9.80
C ASP A 50 -7.58 4.09 -9.46
N ASP A 51 -8.58 4.04 -8.57
CA ASP A 51 -9.30 5.20 -8.06
C ASP A 51 -9.93 4.86 -6.70
N ASP A 52 -9.74 5.71 -5.68
CA ASP A 52 -10.45 5.59 -4.40
C ASP A 52 -11.18 6.90 -4.04
N PRO A 53 -12.53 6.88 -3.96
CA PRO A 53 -13.32 8.09 -3.67
C PRO A 53 -13.09 8.65 -2.26
N THR A 54 -12.46 7.91 -1.34
CA THR A 54 -12.05 8.41 -0.03
C THR A 54 -10.85 9.36 -0.09
N CYS A 55 -10.14 9.43 -1.23
CA CYS A 55 -9.15 10.46 -1.51
C CYS A 55 -9.81 11.82 -1.82
N ILE A 56 -10.40 12.46 -0.81
CA ILE A 56 -11.27 13.65 -0.97
C ILE A 56 -10.68 14.79 -1.82
N GLN A 57 -9.36 15.02 -1.75
CA GLN A 57 -8.70 16.09 -2.52
C GLN A 57 -8.51 15.76 -4.00
N ASN A 58 -8.37 14.47 -4.32
CA ASN A 58 -8.20 13.96 -5.68
C ASN A 58 -8.72 12.51 -5.71
N PRO A 59 -10.01 12.30 -6.04
CA PRO A 59 -10.62 10.97 -6.09
C PRO A 59 -10.00 10.04 -7.14
N SER A 60 -9.18 10.57 -8.04
CA SER A 60 -8.37 9.77 -8.97
C SER A 60 -7.06 9.27 -8.37
N ASN A 61 -6.93 9.34 -7.04
CA ASN A 61 -5.82 8.71 -6.33
C ASN A 61 -6.29 7.39 -5.76
N SER A 62 -5.37 6.45 -5.63
CA SER A 62 -5.66 5.07 -5.26
C SER A 62 -5.37 4.81 -3.79
N ARG A 63 -6.04 3.81 -3.24
CA ARG A 63 -5.83 3.36 -1.88
C ARG A 63 -6.20 1.88 -1.74
N ILE A 64 -5.31 1.12 -1.12
CA ILE A 64 -5.46 -0.31 -0.87
C ILE A 64 -5.50 -0.53 0.64
N ASP A 65 -6.61 -1.01 1.15
CA ASP A 65 -6.72 -1.60 2.49
C ASP A 65 -6.60 -3.12 2.39
N THR A 66 -5.69 -3.69 3.17
CA THR A 66 -5.43 -5.12 3.13
C THR A 66 -4.89 -5.65 4.46
N THR A 67 -4.82 -6.97 4.57
CA THR A 67 -4.13 -7.65 5.65
C THR A 67 -2.93 -8.41 5.10
N LEU A 68 -1.75 -8.18 5.69
CA LEU A 68 -0.48 -8.77 5.25
C LEU A 68 0.15 -9.58 6.38
N VAL A 69 1.04 -10.51 6.03
CA VAL A 69 1.80 -11.28 7.01
C VAL A 69 3.00 -10.44 7.47
N ALA A 70 3.11 -10.23 8.77
CA ALA A 70 4.24 -9.52 9.37
C ALA A 70 5.56 -10.25 9.12
N ASN A 71 6.65 -9.48 9.01
CA ASN A 71 7.99 -9.99 8.72
C ASN A 71 8.15 -10.68 7.35
N ALA A 72 7.25 -10.40 6.39
CA ALA A 72 7.43 -10.72 4.97
C ALA A 72 7.77 -9.46 4.16
N THR A 73 8.44 -9.65 3.01
CA THR A 73 8.79 -8.54 2.11
C THR A 73 7.69 -8.32 1.07
N TYR A 74 7.23 -7.08 0.97
CA TYR A 74 6.24 -6.65 -0.02
C TYR A 74 6.79 -5.51 -0.89
N TYR A 75 6.26 -5.44 -2.11
CA TYR A 75 6.59 -4.40 -3.08
C TYR A 75 5.36 -3.57 -3.36
N ILE A 76 5.54 -2.25 -3.32
CA ILE A 76 4.51 -1.27 -3.71
C ILE A 76 4.95 -0.69 -5.04
N ILE A 77 4.05 -0.75 -6.02
CA ILE A 77 4.22 -0.14 -7.33
C ILE A 77 3.23 1.02 -7.39
N LEU A 78 3.75 2.21 -7.68
CA LEU A 78 2.97 3.41 -7.93
C LEU A 78 3.31 3.88 -9.34
N LYS A 79 2.30 4.06 -10.18
CA LYS A 79 2.45 4.67 -11.52
C LYS A 79 1.29 5.63 -11.77
N GLY A 80 1.36 6.42 -12.84
CA GLY A 80 0.22 7.23 -13.27
C GLY A 80 -0.66 6.53 -14.29
N PHE A 81 -1.97 6.78 -14.22
CA PHE A 81 -2.90 6.37 -15.27
C PHE A 81 -2.55 7.07 -16.59
N ALA A 82 -2.63 6.34 -17.70
CA ALA A 82 -2.30 6.84 -19.05
C ALA A 82 -0.94 7.58 -19.19
N GLY A 83 0.03 7.27 -18.32
CA GLY A 83 1.35 7.92 -18.33
C GLY A 83 1.39 9.27 -17.59
N ALA A 84 0.36 9.61 -16.81
CA ALA A 84 0.36 10.77 -15.94
C ALA A 84 1.57 10.76 -14.98
N GLN A 85 2.08 11.95 -14.68
CA GLN A 85 3.27 12.12 -13.86
C GLN A 85 3.20 13.44 -13.10
N GLY A 86 3.82 13.47 -11.93
CA GLY A 86 3.92 14.66 -11.11
C GLY A 86 4.44 14.34 -9.71
N PRO A 87 4.48 15.34 -8.83
CA PRO A 87 4.68 15.11 -7.41
C PRO A 87 3.67 14.09 -6.87
N PHE A 88 4.18 13.05 -6.22
CA PHE A 88 3.35 12.03 -5.58
C PHE A 88 3.46 12.12 -4.06
N ARG A 89 2.41 11.65 -3.41
CA ARG A 89 2.42 11.30 -1.99
C ARG A 89 2.16 9.80 -1.89
N LEU A 90 2.93 9.10 -1.07
CA LEU A 90 2.72 7.69 -0.78
C LEU A 90 2.80 7.49 0.72
N SER A 91 1.77 6.91 1.31
CA SER A 91 1.74 6.53 2.72
C SER A 91 1.49 5.03 2.86
N VAL A 92 2.11 4.45 3.89
CA VAL A 92 1.93 3.07 4.30
C VAL A 92 1.71 3.08 5.80
N THR A 93 0.52 2.70 6.25
CA THR A 93 0.13 2.77 7.65
C THR A 93 -0.32 1.41 8.13
N GLN A 94 0.27 0.94 9.22
CA GLN A 94 -0.25 -0.21 9.95
C GLN A 94 -1.34 0.25 10.92
N GLN A 95 -2.52 -0.36 10.81
CA GLN A 95 -3.59 -0.17 11.78
C GLN A 95 -3.39 -1.16 12.93
N VAL A 96 -3.35 -0.65 14.15
CA VAL A 96 -3.29 -1.45 15.37
C VAL A 96 -4.63 -1.30 16.07
N THR A 97 -5.40 -2.38 16.15
CA THR A 97 -6.61 -2.41 16.98
C THR A 97 -6.18 -2.69 18.42
N LEU A 98 -6.33 -1.71 19.31
CA LEU A 98 -6.17 -1.90 20.74
C LEU A 98 -7.52 -2.35 21.32
N TYR A 99 -7.51 -3.45 22.08
CA TYR A 99 -8.66 -3.94 22.84
C TYR A 99 -8.64 -3.37 24.26
#